data_AF-A0A2H0U9M6-F1
#
_entry.id   AF-A0A2H0U9M6-F1
#
_cell.length_a   1.000
_cell.length_b   1.000
_cell.length_c   1.000
_cell.angle_alpha   90.00
_cell.angle_beta   90.00
_cell.angle_gamma   90.00
#
_symmetry.space_group_name_H-M   'P 1'
#
loop_
_entity.id
_entity.type
_entity.pdbx_description
1 polymer ?
#
loop_
_entity_poly.entity_id
_entity_poly.type
_entity_poly.pdbx_seq_one_letter_code
_entity_poly.pdbx_strand_id
1 'polypeptide(L)'
;MPRGTTVFDHLCKQDLSNEDFYGIGWQFAKREKRCRQTTGIQYSSLRADIAERQKDLMDWLTDAEEHLPVDERQQYGKTLAELGAHAYANSDAKVSTGLDFHNLNAFYVNKTLLPFDTYSPKDSWRLAPPFLNIYRLATDVYALAGKAAYTEVLKGYFDRSETAKPQDVTERFLVLYSALIMVSYLYMLARTDANKRNAADVYIAFTRKYACRQADFVAKL
;
A
#
# COMPACT_ATOMS: atom_id res chain seq x y z
N MET A 1 -18.69 -3.84 20.91
CA MET A 1 -17.51 -2.97 20.68
C MET A 1 -18.00 -1.58 20.31
N PRO A 2 -17.32 -0.48 20.71
CA PRO A 2 -17.65 0.85 20.19
C PRO A 2 -17.63 0.81 18.66
N ARG A 3 -18.58 1.48 18.00
CA ARG A 3 -18.51 1.71 16.55
C ARG A 3 -17.35 2.68 16.29
N GLY A 4 -16.15 2.15 16.10
CA GLY A 4 -14.98 2.95 15.72
C GLY A 4 -15.16 3.48 14.29
N THR A 5 -14.68 4.69 14.03
CA THR A 5 -14.58 5.24 12.67
C THR A 5 -13.26 4.77 12.08
N THR A 6 -13.30 4.15 10.90
CA THR A 6 -12.07 3.65 10.25
C THR A 6 -11.25 4.80 9.70
N VAL A 7 -9.95 4.58 9.45
CA VAL A 7 -9.12 5.56 8.74
C VAL A 7 -9.73 5.85 7.36
N PHE A 8 -10.28 4.85 6.68
CA PHE A 8 -11.01 5.02 5.42
C PHE A 8 -12.18 6.00 5.55
N ASP A 9 -13.02 5.87 6.58
CA ASP A 9 -14.17 6.75 6.78
C ASP A 9 -13.74 8.20 7.00
N HIS A 10 -12.66 8.40 7.77
CA HIS A 10 -12.03 9.69 7.99
C HIS A 10 -11.48 10.29 6.69
N LEU A 11 -10.79 9.49 5.88
CA LEU A 11 -10.27 9.91 4.57
C LEU A 11 -11.40 10.30 3.61
N CYS A 12 -12.52 9.56 3.59
CA CYS A 12 -13.67 9.89 2.77
C CYS A 12 -14.35 11.20 3.21
N LYS A 13 -14.38 11.48 4.52
CA LYS A 13 -14.93 12.73 5.09
C LYS A 13 -13.97 13.91 5.01
N GLN A 14 -12.69 13.65 4.73
CA GLN A 14 -11.61 14.65 4.72
C GLN A 14 -11.54 15.44 6.04
N ASP A 15 -11.67 14.76 7.17
CA ASP A 15 -11.75 15.38 8.50
C ASP A 15 -10.45 15.27 9.34
N LEU A 16 -9.37 14.72 8.76
CA LEU A 16 -8.06 14.62 9.41
C LEU A 16 -7.16 15.81 9.04
N SER A 17 -6.44 16.31 10.04
CA SER A 17 -5.41 17.33 9.86
C SER A 17 -4.03 16.70 9.52
N ASN A 18 -3.09 17.54 9.10
CA ASN A 18 -1.68 17.14 8.93
C ASN A 18 -1.04 16.60 10.22
N GLU A 19 -1.43 17.13 11.40
CA GLU A 19 -0.99 16.60 12.69
C GLU A 19 -1.50 15.17 12.91
N ASP A 20 -2.74 14.89 12.52
CA ASP A 20 -3.32 13.56 12.62
C ASP A 20 -2.61 12.58 11.68
N PHE A 21 -2.32 12.99 10.43
CA PHE A 21 -1.57 12.17 9.47
C PHE A 21 -0.15 11.85 9.96
N TYR A 22 0.57 12.84 10.49
CA TYR A 22 1.85 12.61 11.15
C TYR A 22 1.72 11.62 12.32
N GLY A 23 0.71 11.83 13.18
CA GLY A 23 0.42 10.96 14.32
C GLY A 23 0.09 9.52 13.93
N ILE A 24 -0.61 9.31 12.82
CA ILE A 24 -0.91 7.98 12.24
C ILE A 24 0.40 7.29 11.87
N GLY A 25 1.28 7.94 11.10
CA GLY A 25 2.58 7.39 10.72
C GLY A 25 3.45 7.01 11.92
N TRP A 26 3.52 7.91 12.91
CA TRP A 26 4.30 7.69 14.14
C TRP A 26 3.75 6.49 14.94
N GLN A 27 2.43 6.42 15.13
CA GLN A 27 1.80 5.33 15.86
C GLN A 27 1.91 4.00 15.12
N PHE A 28 1.83 4.02 13.79
CA PHE A 28 2.06 2.85 12.96
C PHE A 28 3.45 2.26 13.21
N ALA A 29 4.52 3.07 13.12
CA ALA A 29 5.89 2.60 13.36
C ALA A 29 6.06 1.98 14.75
N LYS A 30 5.38 2.52 15.77
CA LYS A 30 5.38 1.97 17.14
C LYS A 30 4.64 0.64 17.24
N ARG A 31 3.53 0.48 16.52
CA ARG A 31 2.63 -0.69 16.62
C ARG A 31 3.03 -1.83 15.70
N GLU A 32 3.56 -1.54 14.52
CA GLU A 32 4.02 -2.54 13.55
C GLU A 32 4.93 -3.58 14.20
N LYS A 33 5.89 -3.13 15.05
CA LYS A 33 6.81 -4.01 15.78
C LYS A 33 6.10 -5.05 16.67
N ARG A 34 4.90 -4.75 17.18
CA ARG A 34 4.09 -5.63 18.03
C ARG A 34 3.23 -6.62 17.24
N CYS A 35 2.95 -6.32 15.97
CA CYS A 35 2.17 -7.16 15.08
C CYS A 35 3.02 -8.18 14.33
N ARG A 36 4.36 -8.05 14.39
CA ARG A 36 5.28 -8.99 13.72
C ARG A 36 5.13 -10.39 14.29
N GLN A 37 4.95 -11.36 13.40
CA GLN A 37 5.01 -12.77 13.71
C GLN A 37 6.35 -13.34 13.25
N THR A 38 6.88 -14.28 14.02
CA THR A 38 7.92 -15.18 13.55
C THR A 38 7.30 -16.16 12.55
N THR A 39 7.67 -16.04 11.28
CA THR A 39 7.28 -17.00 10.24
C THR A 39 8.36 -18.05 10.09
N GLY A 40 7.99 -19.33 9.99
CA GLY A 40 8.91 -20.41 9.58
C GLY A 40 9.20 -20.43 8.08
N ILE A 41 8.58 -19.54 7.32
CA ILE A 41 8.68 -19.43 5.86
C ILE A 41 10.00 -18.76 5.51
N GLN A 42 10.75 -19.34 4.57
CA GLN A 42 11.95 -18.77 4.00
C GLN A 42 11.79 -18.69 2.49
N TYR A 43 11.75 -17.48 1.94
CA TYR A 43 12.01 -17.29 0.52
C TYR A 43 13.51 -17.33 0.26
N SER A 44 13.89 -17.88 -0.90
CA SER A 44 15.28 -17.89 -1.35
C SER A 44 15.83 -16.50 -1.67
N SER A 45 14.96 -15.54 -2.02
CA SER A 45 15.32 -14.12 -2.24
C SER A 45 14.11 -13.18 -2.25
N LEU A 46 14.33 -11.88 -1.96
CA LEU A 46 13.31 -10.82 -2.06
C LEU A 46 12.79 -10.63 -3.50
N ARG A 47 13.65 -10.85 -4.50
CA ARG A 47 13.28 -10.77 -5.91
C ARG A 47 12.24 -11.83 -6.29
N ALA A 48 12.38 -13.05 -5.75
CA ALA A 48 11.42 -14.11 -5.98
C ALA A 48 10.05 -13.79 -5.34
N ASP A 49 10.04 -13.28 -4.10
CA ASP A 49 8.82 -12.82 -3.40
C ASP A 49 8.08 -11.75 -4.21
N ILE A 50 8.81 -10.75 -4.73
CA ILE A 50 8.20 -9.68 -5.54
C ILE A 50 7.60 -10.21 -6.85
N ALA A 51 8.29 -11.12 -7.54
CA ALA A 51 7.78 -11.69 -8.78
C ALA A 51 6.49 -12.50 -8.54
N GLU A 52 6.42 -13.29 -7.46
CA GLU A 52 5.21 -14.02 -7.06
C GLU A 52 4.08 -13.05 -6.70
N ARG A 53 4.37 -12.01 -5.93
CA ARG A 53 3.41 -10.97 -5.55
C ARG A 53 2.87 -10.18 -6.74
N GLN A 54 3.70 -9.90 -7.73
CA GLN A 54 3.28 -9.26 -8.97
C GLN A 54 2.30 -10.15 -9.73
N LYS A 55 2.59 -11.45 -9.83
CA LYS A 55 1.67 -12.41 -10.45
C LYS A 55 0.33 -12.42 -9.73
N ASP A 56 0.33 -12.60 -8.41
CA ASP A 56 -0.90 -12.58 -7.59
C ASP A 56 -1.70 -11.29 -7.80
N LEU A 57 -1.02 -10.14 -7.84
CA LEU A 57 -1.67 -8.85 -8.09
C LEU A 57 -2.28 -8.78 -9.50
N MET A 58 -1.58 -9.25 -10.53
CA MET A 58 -2.12 -9.25 -11.89
C MET A 58 -3.36 -10.13 -12.02
N ASP A 59 -3.36 -11.29 -11.36
CA ASP A 59 -4.53 -12.17 -11.27
C ASP A 59 -5.69 -11.44 -10.55
N TRP A 60 -5.42 -10.75 -9.45
CA TRP A 60 -6.42 -9.94 -8.74
C TRP A 60 -6.98 -8.76 -9.53
N LEU A 61 -6.20 -8.12 -10.40
CA LEU A 61 -6.70 -7.02 -11.21
C LEU A 61 -7.74 -7.49 -12.24
N THR A 62 -7.86 -8.80 -12.49
CA THR A 62 -8.93 -9.35 -13.33
C THR A 62 -10.31 -9.19 -12.67
N ASP A 63 -10.40 -9.13 -11.34
CA ASP A 63 -11.67 -8.89 -10.63
C ASP A 63 -12.25 -7.49 -10.88
N ALA A 64 -11.44 -6.58 -11.42
CA ALA A 64 -11.80 -5.21 -11.79
C ALA A 64 -11.84 -5.00 -13.31
N GLU A 65 -12.00 -6.07 -14.10
CA GLU A 65 -11.85 -6.00 -15.56
C GLU A 65 -12.82 -5.07 -16.28
N GLU A 66 -14.01 -4.86 -15.71
CA GLU A 66 -15.01 -3.90 -16.23
C GLU A 66 -14.53 -2.44 -16.16
N HIS A 67 -13.51 -2.15 -15.34
CA HIS A 67 -13.01 -0.79 -15.08
C HIS A 67 -11.55 -0.60 -15.48
N LEU A 68 -10.85 -1.72 -15.67
CA LEU A 68 -9.46 -1.80 -16.05
C LEU A 68 -9.32 -2.65 -17.31
N PRO A 69 -9.30 -2.06 -18.51
CA PRO A 69 -9.07 -2.80 -19.75
C PRO A 69 -7.79 -3.64 -19.71
N VAL A 70 -7.77 -4.75 -20.45
CA VAL A 70 -6.63 -5.71 -20.49
C VAL A 70 -5.31 -5.00 -20.79
N ASP A 71 -5.28 -4.13 -21.80
CA ASP A 71 -4.07 -3.40 -22.21
C ASP A 71 -3.53 -2.50 -21.09
N GLU A 72 -4.44 -1.86 -20.33
CA GLU A 72 -4.08 -1.03 -19.18
C GLU A 72 -3.46 -1.88 -18.06
N ARG A 73 -4.06 -3.05 -17.75
CA ARG A 73 -3.51 -3.99 -16.77
C ARG A 73 -2.13 -4.49 -17.20
N GLN A 74 -1.95 -4.86 -18.46
CA GLN A 74 -0.66 -5.31 -18.98
C GLN A 74 0.41 -4.22 -18.86
N GLN A 75 0.07 -2.96 -19.16
CA GLN A 75 0.98 -1.84 -18.99
C GLN A 75 1.38 -1.65 -17.52
N TYR A 76 0.44 -1.77 -16.58
CA TYR A 76 0.76 -1.74 -15.15
C TYR A 76 1.70 -2.88 -14.73
N GLY A 77 1.44 -4.09 -15.20
CA GLY A 77 2.31 -5.24 -14.97
C GLY A 77 3.73 -5.00 -15.46
N LYS A 78 3.88 -4.46 -16.68
CA LYS A 78 5.19 -4.11 -17.25
C LYS A 78 5.91 -3.05 -16.40
N THR A 79 5.26 -1.94 -16.08
CA THR A 79 5.86 -0.86 -15.29
C THR A 79 6.23 -1.33 -13.88
N LEU A 80 5.40 -2.15 -13.23
CA LEU A 80 5.74 -2.75 -11.94
C LEU A 80 6.94 -3.69 -12.03
N ALA A 81 7.01 -4.54 -13.06
CA ALA A 81 8.12 -5.46 -13.27
C ALA A 81 9.43 -4.71 -13.44
N GLU A 82 9.44 -3.64 -14.24
CA GLU A 82 10.61 -2.79 -14.46
C GLU A 82 11.04 -2.07 -13.17
N LEU A 83 10.10 -1.39 -12.48
CA LEU A 83 10.40 -0.73 -11.21
C LEU A 83 10.91 -1.72 -10.15
N GLY A 84 10.30 -2.90 -10.05
CA GLY A 84 10.72 -3.96 -9.12
C GLY A 84 12.11 -4.50 -9.45
N ALA A 85 12.43 -4.69 -10.73
CA ALA A 85 13.76 -5.10 -11.15
C ALA A 85 14.82 -4.08 -10.73
N HIS A 86 14.59 -2.79 -10.93
CA HIS A 86 15.51 -1.73 -10.51
C HIS A 86 15.57 -1.56 -8.98
N ALA A 87 14.42 -1.56 -8.30
CA ALA A 87 14.33 -1.34 -6.86
C ALA A 87 15.04 -2.42 -6.04
N TYR A 88 15.19 -3.63 -6.58
CA TYR A 88 15.72 -4.78 -5.85
C TYR A 88 16.84 -5.52 -6.61
N ALA A 89 17.43 -4.91 -7.64
CA ALA A 89 18.50 -5.52 -8.46
C ALA A 89 19.67 -6.03 -7.62
N ASN A 90 20.07 -5.26 -6.61
CA ASN A 90 21.22 -5.51 -5.73
C ASN A 90 20.83 -5.48 -4.24
N SER A 91 19.57 -5.76 -3.93
CA SER A 91 19.07 -5.60 -2.56
C SER A 91 19.47 -6.78 -1.68
N ASP A 92 20.43 -6.56 -0.78
CA ASP A 92 20.68 -7.41 0.40
C ASP A 92 19.60 -7.24 1.49
N ALA A 93 18.58 -6.42 1.24
CA ALA A 93 17.54 -6.15 2.21
C ALA A 93 16.79 -7.45 2.56
N LYS A 94 16.71 -7.73 3.86
CA LYS A 94 15.96 -8.86 4.38
C LYS A 94 14.46 -8.60 4.21
N VAL A 95 13.73 -9.66 3.89
CA VAL A 95 12.26 -9.65 3.96
C VAL A 95 11.79 -9.24 5.35
N SER A 96 10.67 -8.52 5.41
CA SER A 96 9.98 -8.14 6.63
C SER A 96 8.72 -8.98 6.83
N THR A 97 8.08 -8.85 8.00
CA THR A 97 6.74 -9.41 8.18
C THR A 97 5.74 -8.59 7.37
N GLY A 98 5.04 -9.23 6.44
CA GLY A 98 3.88 -8.65 5.75
C GLY A 98 2.68 -8.58 6.67
N LEU A 99 2.09 -7.39 6.80
CA LEU A 99 0.87 -7.13 7.55
C LEU A 99 -0.21 -6.63 6.60
N ASP A 100 -1.46 -6.97 6.89
CA ASP A 100 -2.61 -6.44 6.17
C ASP A 100 -3.06 -5.09 6.75
N PHE A 101 -2.13 -4.15 6.84
CA PHE A 101 -2.38 -2.85 7.43
C PHE A 101 -2.61 -1.80 6.33
N HIS A 102 -3.86 -1.36 6.21
CA HIS A 102 -4.30 -0.32 5.28
C HIS A 102 -5.49 0.44 5.88
N ASN A 103 -6.04 1.43 5.18
CA ASN A 103 -7.04 2.35 5.70
C ASN A 103 -8.36 1.69 6.17
N LEU A 104 -8.70 0.50 5.66
CA LEU A 104 -9.89 -0.25 6.06
C LEU A 104 -9.65 -1.13 7.30
N ASN A 105 -8.39 -1.42 7.63
CA ASN A 105 -7.99 -2.33 8.72
C ASN A 105 -7.42 -1.56 9.93
N ALA A 106 -7.84 -0.31 10.11
CA ALA A 106 -7.49 0.49 11.27
C ALA A 106 -8.59 1.49 11.64
N PHE A 107 -8.87 1.60 12.94
CA PHE A 107 -9.65 2.70 13.48
C PHE A 107 -8.74 3.88 13.84
N TYR A 108 -9.26 5.09 13.70
CA TYR A 108 -8.63 6.29 14.23
C TYR A 108 -9.63 7.00 15.13
N VAL A 109 -9.45 6.89 16.45
CA VAL A 109 -10.40 7.45 17.43
C VAL A 109 -9.62 8.16 18.50
N ASN A 110 -10.03 9.39 18.84
CA ASN A 110 -9.38 10.20 19.88
C ASN A 110 -7.86 10.27 19.67
N LYS A 111 -7.45 10.63 18.44
CA LYS A 111 -6.04 10.69 17.99
C LYS A 111 -5.25 9.38 18.15
N THR A 112 -5.93 8.24 18.33
CA THR A 112 -5.30 6.94 18.54
C THR A 112 -5.57 6.02 17.35
N LEU A 113 -4.49 5.52 16.75
CA LEU A 113 -4.54 4.50 15.70
C LEU A 113 -4.69 3.11 16.33
N LEU A 114 -5.74 2.40 15.98
CA LEU A 114 -6.05 1.06 16.49
C LEU A 114 -6.17 0.08 15.32
N PRO A 115 -5.09 -0.64 14.98
CA PRO A 115 -5.16 -1.67 13.95
C PRO A 115 -6.03 -2.85 14.38
N PHE A 116 -6.69 -3.44 13.40
CA PHE A 116 -7.38 -4.72 13.51
C PHE A 116 -7.15 -5.50 12.21
N ASP A 117 -7.47 -6.80 12.21
CA ASP A 117 -7.29 -7.66 11.03
C ASP A 117 -5.91 -7.53 10.35
N THR A 118 -4.85 -7.48 11.15
CA THR A 118 -3.50 -7.16 10.64
C THR A 118 -2.78 -8.33 9.99
N TYR A 119 -3.36 -9.53 10.03
CA TYR A 119 -2.71 -10.73 9.55
C TYR A 119 -3.08 -11.00 8.10
N SER A 120 -2.06 -11.18 7.27
CA SER A 120 -2.26 -11.57 5.88
C SER A 120 -3.01 -12.90 5.80
N PRO A 121 -4.03 -13.02 4.93
CA PRO A 121 -4.87 -14.22 4.85
C PRO A 121 -4.15 -15.42 4.22
N LYS A 122 -3.09 -15.19 3.44
CA LYS A 122 -2.20 -16.24 2.91
C LYS A 122 -0.87 -16.25 3.65
N ASP A 123 -0.38 -17.45 3.95
CA ASP A 123 0.91 -17.65 4.63
C ASP A 123 2.08 -17.04 3.82
N SER A 124 2.10 -17.22 2.50
CA SER A 124 3.10 -16.61 1.60
C SER A 124 3.15 -15.08 1.71
N TRP A 125 2.02 -14.43 2.01
CA TRP A 125 1.97 -12.97 2.15
C TRP A 125 2.43 -12.44 3.50
N ARG A 126 2.79 -13.32 4.44
CA ARG A 126 3.37 -12.92 5.73
C ARG A 126 4.83 -12.51 5.62
N LEU A 127 5.45 -12.67 4.46
CA LEU A 127 6.76 -12.09 4.11
C LEU A 127 6.55 -10.95 3.12
N ALA A 128 7.22 -9.82 3.30
CA ALA A 128 7.05 -8.66 2.44
C ALA A 128 8.37 -7.92 2.22
N PRO A 129 8.48 -7.12 1.14
CA PRO A 129 9.54 -6.14 1.02
C PRO A 129 9.56 -5.17 2.21
N PRO A 130 10.75 -4.68 2.61
CA PRO A 130 10.85 -3.61 3.57
C PRO A 130 9.93 -2.45 3.20
N PHE A 131 9.32 -1.84 4.23
CA PHE A 131 8.42 -0.70 4.11
C PHE A 131 7.07 -0.96 3.42
N LEU A 132 6.79 -2.14 2.87
CA LEU A 132 5.50 -2.39 2.21
C LEU A 132 4.31 -2.03 3.10
N ASN A 133 4.35 -2.42 4.38
CA ASN A 133 3.24 -2.18 5.30
C ASN A 133 2.92 -0.69 5.45
N ILE A 134 3.92 0.18 5.65
CA ILE A 134 3.67 1.62 5.76
C ILE A 134 3.24 2.21 4.42
N TYR A 135 3.82 1.75 3.31
CA TYR A 135 3.46 2.27 2.00
C TYR A 135 2.05 1.87 1.56
N ARG A 136 1.49 0.75 2.05
CA ARG A 136 0.08 0.44 1.84
C ARG A 136 -0.82 1.52 2.43
N LEU A 137 -0.67 1.80 3.73
CA LEU A 137 -1.43 2.85 4.41
C LEU A 137 -1.14 4.24 3.84
N ALA A 138 0.12 4.58 3.59
CA ALA A 138 0.47 5.90 3.09
C ALA A 138 -0.10 6.13 1.67
N THR A 139 -0.07 5.12 0.80
CA THR A 139 -0.65 5.21 -0.54
C THR A 139 -2.15 5.45 -0.48
N ASP A 140 -2.86 4.86 0.48
CA ASP A 140 -4.28 5.14 0.70
C ASP A 140 -4.54 6.61 1.01
N VAL A 141 -3.72 7.16 1.91
CA VAL A 141 -3.76 8.58 2.26
C VAL A 141 -3.40 9.44 1.04
N TYR A 142 -2.45 9.02 0.20
CA TYR A 142 -2.12 9.75 -1.01
C TYR A 142 -3.29 9.79 -1.99
N ALA A 143 -3.92 8.64 -2.25
CA ALA A 143 -5.03 8.55 -3.19
C ALA A 143 -6.23 9.40 -2.72
N LEU A 144 -6.56 9.39 -1.43
CA LEU A 144 -7.79 10.01 -0.91
C LEU A 144 -7.62 11.41 -0.32
N ALA A 145 -6.46 11.74 0.26
CA ALA A 145 -6.18 13.01 0.92
C ALA A 145 -5.01 13.80 0.29
N GLY A 146 -4.33 13.23 -0.71
CA GLY A 146 -3.33 13.93 -1.51
C GLY A 146 -1.90 13.87 -0.94
N LYS A 147 -0.97 14.48 -1.71
CA LYS A 147 0.48 14.34 -1.49
C LYS A 147 0.97 14.93 -0.16
N ALA A 148 0.35 16.02 0.30
CA ALA A 148 0.75 16.67 1.55
C ALA A 148 0.50 15.74 2.75
N ALA A 149 -0.71 15.19 2.85
CA ALA A 149 -1.09 14.21 3.87
C ALA A 149 -0.20 12.95 3.83
N TYR A 150 0.03 12.40 2.63
CA TYR A 150 0.97 11.31 2.40
C TYR A 150 2.37 11.60 2.96
N THR A 151 2.88 12.81 2.71
CA THR A 151 4.20 13.23 3.16
C THR A 151 4.29 13.25 4.68
N GLU A 152 3.24 13.72 5.36
CA GLU A 152 3.18 13.74 6.83
C GLU A 152 3.11 12.33 7.44
N VAL A 153 2.33 11.41 6.85
CA VAL A 153 2.32 10.00 7.28
C VAL A 153 3.72 9.38 7.21
N LEU A 154 4.40 9.54 6.08
CA LEU A 154 5.75 9.01 5.94
C LEU A 154 6.72 9.67 6.91
N LYS A 155 6.66 11.00 7.06
CA LYS A 155 7.49 11.73 8.02
C LYS A 155 7.33 11.16 9.43
N GLY A 156 6.10 11.02 9.92
CA GLY A 156 5.83 10.45 11.24
C GLY A 156 6.35 9.01 11.39
N TYR A 157 6.23 8.19 10.35
CA TYR A 157 6.78 6.83 10.38
C TYR A 157 8.31 6.83 10.50
N PHE A 158 9.02 7.55 9.64
CA PHE A 158 10.48 7.54 9.57
C PHE A 158 11.13 8.23 10.78
N ASP A 159 10.51 9.29 11.30
CA ASP A 159 10.96 9.95 12.54
C ASP A 159 10.89 8.97 13.74
N ARG A 160 9.95 8.01 13.72
CA ARG A 160 9.79 7.03 14.80
C ARG A 160 10.54 5.72 14.59
N SER A 161 10.65 5.25 13.35
CA SER A 161 11.24 3.94 13.05
C SER A 161 12.77 3.95 13.15
N GLU A 162 13.39 5.13 13.07
CA GLU A 162 14.85 5.31 12.99
C GLU A 162 15.44 4.62 11.76
N THR A 163 14.63 4.37 10.73
CA THR A 163 15.07 3.79 9.45
C THR A 163 15.17 4.86 8.39
N ALA A 164 16.16 4.76 7.51
CA ALA A 164 16.22 5.61 6.34
C ALA A 164 15.03 5.36 5.40
N LYS A 165 14.61 6.42 4.69
CA LYS A 165 13.67 6.29 3.57
C LYS A 165 14.26 5.38 2.48
N PRO A 166 13.43 4.59 1.79
CA PRO A 166 13.89 3.81 0.65
C PRO A 166 14.33 4.73 -0.51
N GLN A 167 15.04 4.18 -1.48
CA GLN A 167 15.39 4.88 -2.71
C GLN A 167 14.12 5.25 -3.50
N ASP A 168 14.20 6.31 -4.31
CA ASP A 168 13.06 6.84 -5.08
C ASP A 168 12.40 5.77 -5.97
N VAL A 169 13.19 4.92 -6.63
CA VAL A 169 12.66 3.81 -7.46
C VAL A 169 11.89 2.77 -6.63
N THR A 170 12.35 2.48 -5.41
CA THR A 170 11.66 1.58 -4.48
C THR A 170 10.38 2.21 -3.95
N GLU A 171 10.40 3.50 -3.60
CA GLU A 171 9.20 4.24 -3.21
C GLU A 171 8.14 4.22 -4.33
N ARG A 172 8.54 4.45 -5.58
CA ARG A 172 7.65 4.39 -6.74
C ARG A 172 7.03 3.02 -6.96
N PHE A 173 7.84 1.97 -6.83
CA PHE A 173 7.37 0.59 -6.86
C PHE A 173 6.30 0.36 -5.78
N LEU A 174 6.61 0.72 -4.53
CA LEU A 174 5.74 0.47 -3.38
C LEU A 174 4.41 1.22 -3.48
N VAL A 175 4.42 2.46 -3.98
CA VAL A 175 3.20 3.26 -4.20
C VAL A 175 2.33 2.65 -5.29
N LEU A 176 2.92 2.34 -6.47
CA LEU A 176 2.15 1.76 -7.57
C LEU A 176 1.57 0.39 -7.19
N TYR A 177 2.37 -0.47 -6.56
CA TYR A 177 1.96 -1.79 -6.10
C TYR A 177 0.81 -1.71 -5.10
N SER A 178 0.93 -0.83 -4.10
CA SER A 178 -0.12 -0.64 -3.08
C SER A 178 -1.42 -0.07 -3.65
N ALA A 179 -1.32 0.86 -4.60
CA ALA A 179 -2.49 1.45 -5.25
C ALA A 179 -3.28 0.39 -6.03
N LEU A 180 -2.59 -0.46 -6.78
CA LEU A 180 -3.21 -1.52 -7.58
C LEU A 180 -3.91 -2.58 -6.72
N ILE A 181 -3.34 -2.94 -5.57
CA ILE A 181 -4.03 -3.81 -4.58
C ILE A 181 -5.38 -3.19 -4.18
N MET A 182 -5.38 -1.90 -3.88
CA MET A 182 -6.59 -1.23 -3.41
C MET A 182 -7.62 -0.99 -4.50
N VAL A 183 -7.18 -0.81 -5.76
CA VAL A 183 -8.09 -0.76 -6.91
C VAL A 183 -8.87 -2.07 -7.03
N SER A 184 -8.20 -3.23 -7.06
CA SER A 184 -8.89 -4.52 -7.16
C SER A 184 -9.79 -4.76 -5.96
N TYR A 185 -9.27 -4.51 -4.75
CA TYR A 185 -10.01 -4.74 -3.51
C TYR A 185 -11.27 -3.87 -3.39
N LEU A 186 -11.18 -2.57 -3.70
CA LEU A 186 -12.34 -1.66 -3.60
C LEU A 186 -13.39 -1.97 -4.67
N TYR A 187 -13.01 -2.35 -5.90
CA TYR A 187 -13.99 -2.76 -6.91
C TYR A 187 -14.68 -4.08 -6.55
N MET A 188 -13.96 -5.03 -5.93
CA MET A 188 -14.56 -6.24 -5.39
C MET A 188 -15.61 -5.90 -4.31
N LEU A 189 -15.28 -5.03 -3.35
CA LEU A 189 -16.22 -4.59 -2.31
C LEU A 189 -17.36 -3.73 -2.84
N ALA A 190 -17.14 -2.98 -3.92
CA ALA A 190 -18.15 -2.12 -4.55
C ALA A 190 -19.35 -2.92 -5.12
N ARG A 191 -19.21 -4.24 -5.29
CA ARG A 191 -20.33 -5.13 -5.66
C ARG A 191 -21.44 -5.13 -4.61
N THR A 192 -21.13 -4.82 -3.36
CA THR A 192 -22.09 -4.82 -2.24
C THR A 192 -22.15 -3.50 -1.46
N ASP A 193 -21.21 -2.57 -1.64
CA ASP A 193 -21.18 -1.27 -0.96
C ASP A 193 -20.85 -0.11 -1.93
N ALA A 194 -21.85 0.74 -2.20
CA ALA A 194 -21.72 1.89 -3.11
C ALA A 194 -20.68 2.93 -2.64
N ASN A 195 -20.40 3.05 -1.34
CA ASN A 195 -19.35 3.97 -0.86
C ASN A 195 -17.96 3.49 -1.28
N LYS A 196 -17.76 2.18 -1.41
CA LYS A 196 -16.50 1.61 -1.91
C LYS A 196 -16.32 1.87 -3.40
N ARG A 197 -17.43 2.02 -4.15
CA ARG A 197 -17.38 2.39 -5.57
C ARG A 197 -16.74 3.76 -5.78
N ASN A 198 -17.21 4.77 -5.05
CA ASN A 198 -16.67 6.13 -5.15
C ASN A 198 -15.17 6.16 -4.82
N ALA A 199 -14.76 5.44 -3.77
CA ALA A 199 -13.34 5.32 -3.44
C ALA A 199 -12.56 4.59 -4.55
N ALA A 200 -13.08 3.48 -5.10
CA ALA A 200 -12.44 2.77 -6.20
C ALA A 200 -12.18 3.68 -7.40
N ASP A 201 -13.15 4.53 -7.74
CA ASP A 201 -13.05 5.48 -8.85
C ASP A 201 -11.99 6.57 -8.59
N VAL A 202 -11.82 7.01 -7.34
CA VAL A 202 -10.71 7.90 -6.94
C VAL A 202 -9.36 7.19 -7.05
N TYR A 203 -9.26 5.95 -6.57
CA TYR A 203 -8.03 5.16 -6.64
C TYR A 203 -7.60 4.85 -8.06
N ILE A 204 -8.54 4.55 -8.97
CA ILE A 204 -8.16 4.27 -10.37
C ILE A 204 -7.66 5.53 -11.06
N ALA A 205 -8.31 6.68 -10.84
CA ALA A 205 -7.86 7.96 -11.39
C ALA A 205 -6.47 8.34 -10.87
N PHE A 206 -6.23 8.13 -9.56
CA PHE A 206 -4.92 8.27 -8.94
C PHE A 206 -3.88 7.34 -9.59
N THR A 207 -4.21 6.05 -9.71
CA THR A 207 -3.32 5.01 -10.25
C THR A 207 -2.92 5.31 -11.69
N ARG A 208 -3.88 5.66 -12.56
CA ARG A 208 -3.63 6.06 -13.96
C ARG A 208 -2.64 7.22 -14.05
N LYS A 209 -2.90 8.28 -13.28
CA LYS A 209 -2.02 9.46 -13.25
C LYS A 209 -0.64 9.13 -12.70
N TYR A 210 -0.57 8.29 -11.68
CA TYR A 210 0.69 7.90 -11.06
C TYR A 210 1.52 7.02 -11.99
N ALA A 211 0.92 5.98 -12.57
CA ALA A 211 1.55 5.03 -13.48
C ALA A 211 2.05 5.68 -14.77
N CYS A 212 1.30 6.62 -15.37
CA CYS A 212 1.77 7.38 -16.53
C CYS A 212 3.13 8.06 -16.25
N ARG A 213 3.28 8.70 -15.08
CA ARG A 213 4.54 9.33 -14.67
C ARG A 213 5.65 8.33 -14.41
N GLN A 214 5.30 7.10 -14.02
CA GLN A 214 6.29 6.05 -13.79
C GLN A 214 6.80 5.46 -15.11
N ALA A 215 5.93 5.30 -16.11
CA ALA A 215 6.36 4.89 -17.44
C ALA A 215 7.41 5.85 -18.03
N ASP A 216 7.18 7.17 -17.89
CA ASP A 216 8.15 8.20 -18.30
C ASP A 216 9.46 8.16 -17.52
N PHE A 217 9.41 7.75 -16.26
CA PHE A 217 10.59 7.61 -15.40
C PHE A 217 11.40 6.38 -15.79
N VAL A 218 10.74 5.24 -15.96
CA VAL A 218 11.39 3.99 -16.34
C VAL A 218 12.05 4.09 -17.72
N ALA A 219 11.44 4.82 -18.67
CA ALA A 219 12.06 5.09 -19.97
C ALA A 219 13.39 5.86 -19.91
N LYS A 220 13.76 6.40 -18.74
CA LYS A 220 14.98 7.18 -18.50
C LYS A 220 15.98 6.48 -17.56
N LEU A 221 15.63 5.33 -17.00
CA LEU A 221 16.52 4.50 -16.17
C LEU A 221 17.55 3.78 -17.05
#